data_AF-A0A521XFB5-F1
#
_entry.id   AF-A0A521XFB5-F1
#
_cell.length_a   1.000
_cell.length_b   1.000
_cell.length_c   1.000
_cell.angle_alpha   90.00
_cell.angle_beta   90.00
_cell.angle_gamma   90.00
#
_symmetry.space_group_name_H-M   'P 1'
#
loop_
_entity.id
_entity.type
_entity.pdbx_description
1 polymer ?
#
loop_
_entity_poly.entity_id
_entity_poly.type
_entity_poly.pdbx_seq_one_letter_code
_entity_poly.pdbx_strand_id
1 'polypeptide(L)'
;MSPTKLILTILVRAMLCLLVSAACYFMFTALLGATGQASETRIIWAMTILTSGVVWVFAFVRPAFELVGALTDAVRALLWRDENGRYYAFDGQRIRVVVVEGEPWVAETDVLKVLGPKAPRHLNWQKMPADEYGEIAGADLKGFSEKGVEKLFTGKSDASSLRFRKWLIGDVFFPFRRARERGLPPPWT
;
A
#
# COMPACT_ATOMS: atom_id res chain seq x y z
N MET A 1 10.63 6.58 -2.29
CA MET A 1 11.44 7.48 -3.16
C MET A 1 10.70 8.81 -3.26
N SER A 2 11.36 9.96 -3.16
CA SER A 2 10.63 11.24 -3.28
C SER A 2 10.09 11.39 -4.72
N PRO A 3 8.89 11.99 -4.91
CA PRO A 3 8.30 12.16 -6.25
C PRO A 3 9.25 12.90 -7.21
N THR A 4 10.04 13.84 -6.68
CA THR A 4 11.08 14.56 -7.42
C THR A 4 12.16 13.66 -8.01
N LYS A 5 12.62 12.64 -7.27
CA LYS A 5 13.64 11.69 -7.74
C LYS A 5 13.09 10.77 -8.84
N LEU A 6 11.81 10.38 -8.73
CA LEU A 6 11.14 9.57 -9.75
C LEU A 6 11.06 10.33 -11.08
N ILE A 7 10.59 11.58 -11.04
CA ILE A 7 10.46 12.43 -12.23
C ILE A 7 11.84 12.62 -12.91
N LEU A 8 12.87 12.97 -12.14
CA LEU A 8 14.22 13.15 -12.68
C LEU A 8 14.75 11.87 -13.36
N THR A 9 14.52 10.71 -12.75
CA THR A 9 14.95 9.41 -13.31
C THR A 9 14.24 9.11 -14.63
N ILE A 10 12.94 9.40 -14.72
CA ILE A 10 12.15 9.22 -15.95
C ILE A 10 12.69 10.14 -17.05
N LEU A 11 12.96 11.40 -16.75
CA LEU A 11 13.49 12.38 -17.72
C LEU A 11 14.87 11.98 -18.26
N VAL A 12 15.80 11.57 -17.38
CA VAL A 12 17.14 11.12 -17.79
C VAL A 12 17.05 9.90 -18.71
N ARG A 13 16.20 8.92 -18.40
CA ARG A 13 15.99 7.74 -19.24
C ARG A 13 15.37 8.09 -20.59
N ALA A 14 14.39 8.98 -20.61
CA ALA A 14 13.78 9.47 -21.85
C ALA A 14 14.82 10.13 -22.77
N MET A 15 15.67 11.00 -22.20
CA MET A 15 16.75 11.66 -22.94
C MET A 15 17.74 10.64 -23.51
N LEU A 16 18.15 9.64 -22.73
CA LEU A 16 19.05 8.58 -23.19
C LEU A 16 18.42 7.75 -24.33
N CYS A 17 17.13 7.41 -24.23
CA CYS A 17 16.43 6.66 -25.27
C CYS A 17 16.30 7.47 -26.57
N LEU A 18 16.09 8.78 -26.49
CA LEU A 18 16.07 9.67 -27.65
C LEU A 18 17.43 9.73 -28.33
N LEU A 19 18.52 9.84 -27.56
CA LEU A 19 19.89 9.82 -28.10
C LEU A 19 20.21 8.51 -28.82
N VAL A 20 19.84 7.36 -28.23
CA VAL A 20 20.02 6.05 -28.86
C VAL A 20 19.18 5.94 -30.15
N SER A 21 17.92 6.38 -30.12
CA SER A 21 17.04 6.33 -31.30
C SER A 21 17.58 7.20 -32.44
N ALA A 22 18.07 8.40 -32.12
CA ALA A 22 18.72 9.28 -33.10
C ALA A 22 20.00 8.65 -33.67
N ALA A 23 20.85 8.06 -32.82
CA ALA A 23 22.05 7.36 -33.27
C ALA A 23 21.73 6.18 -34.20
N CYS A 24 20.73 5.37 -33.87
CA CYS A 24 20.26 4.28 -34.73
C CYS A 24 19.75 4.82 -36.07
N TYR A 25 18.94 5.89 -36.07
CA TYR A 25 18.43 6.51 -37.29
C TYR A 25 19.57 6.99 -38.21
N PHE A 26 20.54 7.73 -37.68
CA PHE A 26 21.69 8.20 -38.45
C PHE A 26 22.55 7.04 -38.95
N MET A 27 22.76 6.02 -38.13
CA MET A 27 23.51 4.82 -38.52
C MET A 27 22.84 4.06 -39.66
N PHE A 28 21.53 3.82 -39.60
CA PHE A 28 20.79 3.16 -40.68
C PHE A 28 20.76 4.00 -41.97
N THR A 29 20.62 5.33 -41.82
CA THR A 29 20.67 6.26 -42.96
C THR A 29 22.04 6.22 -43.64
N ALA A 30 23.14 6.21 -42.87
CA ALA A 30 24.49 6.11 -43.41
C ALA A 30 24.75 4.77 -44.09
N LEU A 31 24.32 3.67 -43.47
CA LEU A 31 24.51 2.31 -43.99
C LEU A 31 23.75 2.09 -45.31
N LEU A 32 22.49 2.51 -45.39
CA LEU A 32 21.65 2.35 -46.58
C LEU A 32 21.94 3.41 -47.66
N GLY A 33 22.42 4.59 -47.27
CA GLY A 33 22.91 5.59 -48.22
C GLY A 33 24.11 5.09 -49.02
N ALA A 34 24.98 4.29 -48.41
CA ALA A 34 26.15 3.71 -49.07
C ALA A 34 25.80 2.65 -50.13
N THR A 35 24.63 2.01 -50.05
CA THR A 35 24.21 0.96 -51.01
C THR A 35 23.52 1.51 -52.26
N GLY A 36 23.35 2.83 -52.38
CA GLY A 36 22.65 3.47 -53.51
C GLY A 36 21.13 3.24 -53.51
N GLN A 37 20.59 2.58 -52.49
CA GLN A 37 19.18 2.23 -52.34
C GLN A 37 18.42 3.30 -51.53
N ALA A 38 18.60 4.57 -51.92
CA ALA A 38 18.15 5.73 -51.16
C ALA A 38 16.61 5.97 -51.20
N SER A 39 15.86 5.19 -51.97
CA SER A 39 14.44 5.45 -52.25
C SER A 39 13.45 4.89 -51.22
N GLU A 40 13.87 4.02 -50.30
CA GLU A 40 12.95 3.38 -49.35
C GLU A 40 13.08 3.89 -47.92
N THR A 41 12.77 5.17 -47.73
CA THR A 41 12.64 5.82 -46.41
C THR A 41 11.80 4.99 -45.42
N ARG A 42 10.80 4.24 -45.91
CA ARG A 42 9.96 3.35 -45.11
C ARG A 42 10.75 2.25 -44.39
N ILE A 43 11.76 1.66 -45.03
CA ILE A 43 12.58 0.60 -44.41
C ILE A 43 13.41 1.16 -43.26
N ILE A 44 14.00 2.35 -43.42
CA ILE A 44 14.79 3.03 -42.39
C ILE A 44 13.94 3.29 -41.14
N TRP A 45 12.73 3.82 -41.33
CA TRP A 45 11.79 4.05 -40.24
C TRP A 45 11.39 2.75 -39.53
N ALA A 46 11.06 1.70 -40.29
CA ALA A 46 10.67 0.42 -39.72
C ALA A 46 11.79 -0.19 -38.85
N MET A 47 13.03 -0.21 -39.35
CA MET A 47 14.18 -0.75 -38.61
C MET A 47 14.53 0.08 -37.38
N THR A 48 14.40 1.41 -37.49
CA THR A 48 14.62 2.31 -36.35
C THR A 48 13.58 2.09 -35.27
N ILE A 49 12.29 1.97 -35.62
CA ILE A 49 11.21 1.71 -34.67
C ILE A 49 11.39 0.34 -34.01
N LEU A 50 11.71 -0.70 -34.78
CA LEU A 50 11.92 -2.06 -34.26
C LEU A 50 13.06 -2.11 -33.25
N THR A 51 14.19 -1.49 -33.55
CA THR A 51 15.38 -1.53 -32.66
C THR A 51 15.23 -0.60 -31.46
N SER A 52 14.79 0.65 -31.68
CA SER A 52 14.59 1.61 -30.58
C SER A 52 13.44 1.18 -29.65
N GLY A 53 12.36 0.61 -30.20
CA GLY A 53 11.20 0.18 -29.43
C GLY A 53 11.56 -0.76 -28.28
N VAL A 54 12.50 -1.70 -28.50
CA VAL A 54 13.00 -2.59 -27.45
C VAL A 54 13.66 -1.80 -26.32
N VAL A 55 14.52 -0.84 -26.66
CA VAL A 55 15.20 0.02 -25.68
C VAL A 55 14.19 0.85 -24.87
N TRP A 56 13.18 1.41 -25.53
CA TRP A 56 12.09 2.13 -24.87
C TRP A 56 11.32 1.23 -23.90
N VAL A 57 10.93 0.03 -24.30
CA VAL A 57 10.20 -0.90 -23.42
C VAL A 57 11.02 -1.20 -22.16
N PHE A 58 12.29 -1.56 -22.29
CA PHE A 58 13.14 -1.86 -21.12
C PHE A 58 13.41 -0.64 -20.23
N ALA A 59 13.56 0.55 -20.82
CA ALA A 59 13.80 1.77 -20.05
C ALA A 59 12.58 2.17 -19.20
N PHE A 60 11.37 1.94 -19.72
CA PHE A 60 10.12 2.42 -19.12
C PHE A 60 9.31 1.35 -18.37
N VAL A 61 9.56 0.06 -18.55
CA VAL A 61 8.80 -1.00 -17.87
C VAL A 61 8.85 -0.86 -16.35
N ARG A 62 10.04 -0.67 -15.78
CA ARG A 62 10.21 -0.53 -14.33
C ARG A 62 9.54 0.72 -13.75
N PRO A 63 9.77 1.95 -14.27
CA PRO A 63 9.12 3.13 -13.73
C PRO A 63 7.60 3.11 -13.95
N ALA A 64 7.10 2.44 -14.99
CA ALA A 64 5.67 2.22 -15.15
C ALA A 64 5.09 1.38 -14.00
N PHE A 65 5.73 0.27 -13.64
CA PHE A 65 5.31 -0.53 -12.48
C PHE A 65 5.41 0.22 -11.15
N GLU A 66 6.50 0.99 -10.95
CA GLU A 66 6.66 1.83 -9.75
C GLU A 66 5.59 2.93 -9.68
N LEU A 67 5.22 3.53 -10.81
CA LEU A 67 4.16 4.54 -10.90
C LEU A 67 2.79 3.94 -10.61
N VAL A 68 2.48 2.74 -11.14
CA VAL A 68 1.23 2.04 -10.84
C VAL A 68 1.13 1.73 -9.35
N GLY A 69 2.20 1.23 -8.73
CA GLY A 69 2.24 0.99 -7.28
C GLY A 69 1.98 2.26 -6.47
N ALA A 70 2.71 3.34 -6.79
CA ALA A 70 2.55 4.63 -6.13
C ALA A 70 1.13 5.21 -6.32
N LEU A 71 0.54 5.05 -7.51
CA LEU A 71 -0.82 5.49 -7.80
C LEU A 71 -1.84 4.66 -7.01
N THR A 72 -1.68 3.34 -6.93
CA THR A 72 -2.57 2.50 -6.12
C THR A 72 -2.49 2.87 -4.65
N ASP A 73 -1.30 3.13 -4.11
CA ASP A 73 -1.13 3.56 -2.72
C ASP A 73 -1.74 4.94 -2.47
N ALA A 74 -1.58 5.87 -3.41
CA ALA A 74 -2.17 7.21 -3.33
C ALA A 74 -3.70 7.18 -3.42
N VAL A 75 -4.27 6.38 -4.34
CA VAL A 75 -5.71 6.15 -4.44
C VAL A 75 -6.23 5.53 -3.16
N ARG A 76 -5.50 4.55 -2.61
CA ARG A 76 -5.87 3.89 -1.36
C ARG A 76 -5.85 4.87 -0.19
N ALA A 77 -4.82 5.72 -0.10
CA ALA A 77 -4.73 6.79 0.89
C ALA A 77 -5.84 7.84 0.73
N LEU A 78 -6.22 8.19 -0.51
CA LEU A 78 -7.34 9.09 -0.81
C LEU A 78 -8.68 8.48 -0.41
N LEU A 79 -8.94 7.23 -0.79
CA LEU A 79 -10.14 6.49 -0.40
C LEU A 79 -10.25 6.34 1.13
N TRP A 80 -9.14 6.32 1.85
CA TRP A 80 -9.10 6.26 3.31
C TRP A 80 -9.13 7.64 3.99
N ARG A 81 -8.99 8.72 3.23
CA ARG A 81 -8.94 10.09 3.78
C ARG A 81 -10.32 10.58 4.22
N ASP A 82 -11.37 10.15 3.54
CA ASP A 82 -12.76 10.56 3.83
C ASP A 82 -13.39 9.77 5.00
N GLU A 83 -12.78 8.66 5.44
CA GLU A 83 -13.30 7.82 6.52
C GLU A 83 -12.80 8.23 7.94
N ASN A 84 -12.19 9.41 8.09
CA ASN A 84 -11.90 10.11 9.37
C ASN A 84 -11.40 9.21 10.51
N GLY A 85 -10.24 8.57 10.35
CA GLY A 85 -9.53 7.89 11.45
C GLY A 85 -10.23 6.68 12.06
N ARG A 86 -11.38 6.25 11.51
CA ARG A 86 -12.16 5.10 12.00
C ARG A 86 -11.71 3.77 11.42
N TYR A 87 -10.81 3.77 10.43
CA TYR A 87 -10.41 2.56 9.72
C TYR A 87 -8.89 2.47 9.60
N TYR A 88 -8.38 1.29 9.93
CA TYR A 88 -6.99 0.92 9.78
C TYR A 88 -6.87 -0.21 8.77
N ALA A 89 -5.76 -0.25 8.04
CA ALA A 89 -5.53 -1.28 7.03
C ALA A 89 -4.55 -2.34 7.52
N PHE A 90 -4.99 -3.59 7.57
CA PHE A 90 -4.14 -4.74 7.86
C PHE A 90 -4.27 -5.79 6.77
N ASP A 91 -3.16 -6.12 6.09
CA ASP A 91 -3.12 -7.15 5.04
C ASP A 91 -4.20 -6.95 3.96
N GLY A 92 -4.42 -5.69 3.58
CA GLY A 92 -5.46 -5.29 2.62
C GLY A 92 -6.90 -5.36 3.13
N GLN A 93 -7.14 -5.77 4.38
CA GLN A 93 -8.43 -5.71 5.05
C GLN A 93 -8.60 -4.39 5.81
N ARG A 94 -9.85 -3.91 5.87
CA ARG A 94 -10.24 -2.75 6.67
C ARG A 94 -10.63 -3.21 8.08
N ILE A 95 -10.02 -2.57 9.08
CA ILE A 95 -10.25 -2.81 10.50
C ILE A 95 -10.85 -1.55 11.09
N ARG A 96 -12.11 -1.63 11.52
CA ARG A 96 -12.79 -0.53 12.19
C ARG A 96 -12.26 -0.36 13.61
N VAL A 97 -11.88 0.87 13.91
CA VAL A 97 -11.45 1.32 15.23
C VAL A 97 -12.32 2.51 15.62
N VAL A 98 -12.98 2.41 16.76
CA VAL A 98 -13.83 3.45 17.32
C VAL A 98 -13.23 3.90 18.64
N VAL A 99 -13.13 5.20 18.84
CA VAL A 99 -12.60 5.76 20.08
C VAL A 99 -13.76 6.04 21.03
N VAL A 100 -13.77 5.36 22.17
CA VAL A 100 -14.76 5.53 23.24
C VAL A 100 -14.02 6.04 24.47
N GLU A 101 -14.38 7.23 24.95
CA GLU A 101 -13.75 7.86 26.13
C GLU A 101 -12.22 7.99 26.03
N GLY A 102 -11.70 8.18 24.81
CA GLY A 102 -10.27 8.28 24.54
C GLY A 102 -9.54 6.94 24.45
N GLU A 103 -10.26 5.81 24.60
CA GLU A 103 -9.72 4.48 24.40
C GLU A 103 -10.12 3.91 23.02
N PRO A 104 -9.18 3.34 22.25
CA PRO A 104 -9.48 2.70 20.98
C PRO A 104 -10.10 1.31 21.17
N TRP A 105 -11.24 1.09 20.52
CA TRP A 105 -11.95 -0.19 20.45
C TRP A 105 -11.92 -0.72 19.02
N VAL A 106 -11.64 -2.01 18.86
CA VAL A 106 -11.54 -2.67 17.55
C VAL A 106 -12.79 -3.52 17.31
N ALA A 107 -13.45 -3.35 16.17
CA ALA A 107 -14.68 -4.09 15.87
C ALA A 107 -14.45 -5.60 15.81
N GLU A 108 -15.31 -6.37 16.49
CA GLU A 108 -15.21 -7.83 16.62
C GLU A 108 -15.23 -8.50 15.25
N THR A 109 -16.15 -8.10 14.39
CA THR A 109 -16.32 -8.70 13.06
C THR A 109 -15.05 -8.63 12.22
N ASP A 110 -14.27 -7.56 12.38
CA ASP A 110 -13.06 -7.33 11.59
C ASP A 110 -11.89 -8.14 12.17
N VAL A 111 -11.79 -8.21 13.50
CA VAL A 111 -10.84 -9.09 14.20
C VAL A 111 -11.08 -10.56 13.84
N LEU A 112 -12.33 -11.01 13.88
CA LEU A 112 -12.71 -12.38 13.53
C LEU A 112 -12.47 -12.67 12.04
N LYS A 113 -12.67 -11.69 11.15
CA LYS A 113 -12.38 -11.84 9.73
C LYS A 113 -10.90 -12.05 9.44
N VAL A 114 -10.01 -11.33 10.14
CA VAL A 114 -8.55 -11.50 10.01
C VAL A 114 -8.10 -12.85 10.58
N LEU A 115 -8.64 -13.25 11.73
CA LEU A 115 -8.35 -14.55 12.34
C LEU A 115 -8.91 -15.72 11.51
N GLY A 116 -9.98 -15.48 10.75
CA GLY A 116 -10.65 -16.45 9.92
C GLY A 116 -11.10 -17.70 10.71
N PRO A 117 -11.02 -18.91 10.14
CA PRO A 117 -11.43 -20.14 10.81
C PRO A 117 -10.55 -20.50 12.01
N LYS A 118 -9.41 -19.81 12.19
CA LYS A 118 -8.49 -19.98 13.32
C LYS A 118 -8.91 -19.15 14.55
N ALA A 119 -10.06 -18.47 14.49
CA ALA A 119 -10.63 -17.83 15.65
C ALA A 119 -10.79 -18.87 16.79
N PRO A 120 -10.34 -18.54 18.02
CA PRO A 120 -10.22 -19.52 19.10
C PRO A 120 -11.61 -19.94 19.57
N ARG A 121 -12.11 -21.09 19.09
CA ARG A 121 -13.41 -21.64 19.53
C ARG A 121 -13.49 -21.90 21.04
N HIS A 122 -12.34 -22.09 21.69
CA HIS A 122 -12.24 -22.37 23.12
C HIS A 122 -12.26 -21.11 23.99
N LEU A 123 -11.93 -19.93 23.43
CA LEU A 123 -11.94 -18.69 24.19
C LEU A 123 -13.36 -18.14 24.13
N ASN A 124 -14.11 -18.26 25.23
CA ASN A 124 -15.44 -17.69 25.31
C ASN A 124 -15.31 -16.18 25.58
N TRP A 125 -14.94 -15.41 24.56
CA TRP A 125 -14.77 -13.96 24.67
C TRP A 125 -16.07 -13.25 25.07
N GLN A 126 -17.23 -13.87 24.83
CA GLN A 126 -18.52 -13.36 25.31
C GLN A 126 -18.64 -13.35 26.84
N LYS A 127 -17.77 -14.06 27.55
CA LYS A 127 -17.65 -14.04 29.02
C LYS A 127 -16.59 -13.05 29.52
N MET A 128 -15.89 -12.34 28.64
CA MET A 128 -14.98 -11.30 29.06
C MET A 128 -15.77 -10.16 29.74
N PRO A 129 -15.17 -9.47 30.71
CA PRO A 129 -15.71 -8.25 31.28
C PRO A 129 -16.06 -7.20 30.23
N ALA A 130 -17.03 -6.34 30.54
CA ALA A 130 -17.49 -5.28 29.63
C ALA A 130 -16.42 -4.25 29.27
N ASP A 131 -15.34 -4.10 30.06
CA ASP A 131 -14.20 -3.24 29.75
C ASP A 131 -13.16 -3.91 28.82
N GLU A 132 -13.29 -5.22 28.59
CA GLU A 132 -12.45 -6.00 27.67
C GLU A 132 -13.16 -6.26 26.33
N TYR A 133 -14.45 -6.62 26.41
CA TYR A 133 -15.28 -6.92 25.25
C TYR A 133 -16.73 -6.52 25.52
N GLY A 134 -17.34 -5.84 24.57
CA GLY A 134 -18.68 -5.32 24.74
C GLY A 134 -19.17 -4.52 23.54
N GLU A 135 -20.32 -3.88 23.71
CA GLU A 135 -20.85 -2.91 22.76
C GLU A 135 -20.02 -1.62 22.80
N ILE A 136 -19.66 -1.11 21.63
CA ILE A 136 -18.88 0.11 21.49
C ILE A 136 -19.84 1.30 21.59
N ALA A 137 -19.71 2.15 22.61
CA ALA A 137 -20.61 3.29 22.77
C ALA A 137 -20.61 4.20 21.51
N GLY A 138 -21.81 4.54 21.02
CA GLY A 138 -21.98 5.36 19.82
C GLY A 138 -21.82 4.62 18.49
N ALA A 139 -21.55 3.31 18.52
CA ALA A 139 -21.59 2.44 17.35
C ALA A 139 -22.46 1.20 17.64
N ASP A 140 -23.33 0.81 16.72
CA ASP A 140 -24.10 -0.44 16.83
C ASP A 140 -23.21 -1.66 16.49
N LEU A 141 -22.08 -1.77 17.19
CA LEU A 141 -21.02 -2.75 16.95
C LEU A 141 -20.50 -3.28 18.28
N LYS A 142 -20.15 -4.56 18.30
CA LYS A 142 -19.35 -5.15 19.38
C LYS A 142 -17.87 -5.08 19.04
N GLY A 143 -17.03 -4.96 20.06
CA GLY A 143 -15.59 -4.86 19.86
C GLY A 143 -14.77 -5.25 21.07
N PHE A 144 -13.47 -5.23 20.86
CA PHE A 144 -12.46 -5.51 21.86
C PHE A 144 -11.73 -4.22 22.21
N SER A 145 -11.55 -3.97 23.51
CA SER A 145 -10.59 -2.98 23.97
C SER A 145 -9.16 -3.50 23.80
N GLU A 146 -8.15 -2.65 24.07
CA GLU A 146 -6.74 -3.06 24.05
C GLU A 146 -6.48 -4.29 24.94
N LYS A 147 -7.04 -4.31 26.16
CA LYS A 147 -6.93 -5.45 27.09
C LYS A 147 -7.60 -6.70 26.54
N GLY A 148 -8.80 -6.55 25.97
CA GLY A 148 -9.54 -7.64 25.35
C GLY A 148 -8.77 -8.27 24.19
N VAL A 149 -8.13 -7.45 23.36
CA VAL A 149 -7.24 -7.92 22.30
C VAL A 149 -6.06 -8.68 22.88
N GLU A 150 -5.33 -8.14 23.86
CA GLU A 150 -4.20 -8.84 24.45
C GLU A 150 -4.61 -10.22 24.99
N LYS A 151 -5.73 -10.29 25.70
CA LYS A 151 -6.29 -11.54 26.22
C LYS A 151 -6.73 -12.50 25.10
N LEU A 152 -7.32 -11.99 24.02
CA LEU A 152 -7.72 -12.77 22.84
C LEU A 152 -6.55 -13.46 22.13
N PHE A 153 -5.35 -12.87 22.23
CA PHE A 153 -4.13 -13.43 21.63
C PHE A 153 -3.26 -14.23 22.61
N THR A 154 -3.61 -14.27 23.90
CA THR A 154 -2.88 -15.09 24.89
C THR A 154 -2.93 -16.57 24.49
N GLY A 155 -1.76 -17.22 24.46
CA GLY A 155 -1.63 -18.64 24.11
C GLY A 155 -1.62 -18.95 22.61
N LYS A 156 -1.71 -17.94 21.71
CA LYS A 156 -1.62 -18.16 20.26
C LYS A 156 -0.17 -18.12 19.77
N SER A 157 0.21 -19.11 18.98
CA SER A 157 1.53 -19.20 18.31
C SER A 157 1.46 -19.06 16.80
N ASP A 158 0.26 -18.94 16.20
CA ASP A 158 0.11 -18.79 14.75
C ASP A 158 0.74 -17.49 14.25
N ALA A 159 1.57 -17.59 13.20
CA ALA A 159 2.34 -16.46 12.69
C ALA A 159 1.47 -15.30 12.18
N SER A 160 0.30 -15.59 11.62
CA SER A 160 -0.63 -14.54 11.17
C SER A 160 -1.25 -13.84 12.37
N SER A 161 -1.68 -14.60 13.37
CA SER A 161 -2.23 -14.05 14.62
C SER A 161 -1.21 -13.17 15.37
N LEU A 162 0.05 -13.61 15.45
CA LEU A 162 1.13 -12.84 16.07
C LEU A 162 1.45 -11.55 15.29
N ARG A 163 1.44 -11.61 13.96
CA ARG A 163 1.63 -10.43 13.10
C ARG A 163 0.51 -9.42 13.29
N PHE A 164 -0.74 -9.91 13.32
CA PHE A 164 -1.90 -9.05 13.52
C PHE A 164 -1.92 -8.41 14.90
N ARG A 165 -1.61 -9.18 15.95
CA ARG A 165 -1.45 -8.65 17.31
C ARG A 165 -0.37 -7.57 17.36
N LYS A 166 0.81 -7.84 16.80
CA LYS A 166 1.93 -6.89 16.79
C LYS A 166 1.55 -5.58 16.09
N TRP A 167 0.85 -5.69 14.97
CA TRP A 167 0.33 -4.55 14.22
C TRP A 167 -0.72 -3.77 15.03
N LEU A 168 -1.72 -4.43 15.64
CA LEU A 168 -2.70 -3.76 16.48
C LEU A 168 -2.04 -2.97 17.61
N ILE A 169 -1.08 -3.58 18.31
CA ILE A 169 -0.38 -2.90 19.41
C ILE A 169 0.47 -1.73 18.88
N GLY A 170 1.26 -1.94 17.83
CA GLY A 170 2.22 -0.94 17.34
C GLY A 170 1.60 0.22 16.56
N ASP A 171 0.64 -0.09 15.70
CA ASP A 171 0.08 0.85 14.72
C ASP A 171 -1.28 1.42 15.15
N VAL A 172 -2.07 0.64 15.92
CA VAL A 172 -3.37 1.10 16.41
C VAL A 172 -3.23 1.65 17.83
N PHE A 173 -2.93 0.81 18.82
CA PHE A 173 -3.05 1.19 20.24
C PHE A 173 -1.94 2.12 20.75
N PHE A 174 -0.70 1.89 20.33
CA PHE A 174 0.44 2.66 20.81
C PHE A 174 0.36 4.18 20.51
N PRO A 175 -0.09 4.65 19.33
CA PRO A 175 -0.36 6.06 19.08
C PRO A 175 -1.37 6.68 20.07
N PHE A 176 -2.48 6.01 20.38
CA PHE A 176 -3.46 6.51 21.36
C PHE A 176 -2.87 6.57 22.77
N ARG A 177 -2.11 5.55 23.17
CA ARG A 177 -1.42 5.55 24.47
C ARG A 177 -0.49 6.75 24.61
N ARG A 178 0.33 7.01 23.59
CA ARG A 178 1.23 8.19 23.57
C ARG A 178 0.48 9.51 23.53
N ALA A 179 -0.64 9.60 22.83
CA ALA A 179 -1.46 10.81 22.82
C ALA A 179 -2.01 11.10 24.23
N ARG A 180 -2.57 10.07 24.89
CA ARG A 180 -3.08 10.14 26.26
C ARG A 180 -2.00 10.53 27.28
N GLU A 181 -0.82 9.92 27.21
CA GLU A 181 0.32 10.25 28.08
C GLU A 181 0.77 11.71 27.93
N ARG A 182 0.56 12.32 26.76
CA ARG A 182 0.91 13.71 26.48
C ARG A 182 -0.23 14.69 26.71
N GLY A 183 -1.41 14.22 27.11
CA GLY A 183 -2.63 15.04 27.19
C GLY A 183 -3.04 15.63 25.83
N LEU A 184 -2.62 15.02 24.73
CA LEU A 184 -3.00 15.43 23.38
C LEU A 184 -4.35 14.80 23.01
N PRO A 185 -5.16 15.47 22.16
CA PRO A 185 -6.34 14.84 21.60
C PRO A 185 -5.96 13.56 20.83
N PRO A 186 -6.89 12.61 20.70
CA PRO A 186 -6.66 11.44 19.86
C PRO A 186 -6.23 11.88 18.46
N PRO A 187 -5.32 11.15 17.79
CA PRO A 187 -4.67 11.62 16.57
C PRO A 187 -5.60 11.91 15.36
N TRP A 188 -6.91 11.68 15.51
CA TRP A 188 -7.92 11.72 14.44
C TRP A 188 -9.26 12.35 14.88
N THR A 189 -9.32 12.99 16.05
CA THR A 189 -10.47 13.84 16.44
C THR A 189 -10.42 15.20 15.79
#